data_AF-R9GYC5-F1
#
_entry.id   AF-R9GYC5-F1
#
_cell.length_a   1.000
_cell.length_b   1.000
_cell.length_c   1.000
_cell.angle_alpha   90.00
_cell.angle_beta   90.00
_cell.angle_gamma   90.00
#
_symmetry.space_group_name_H-M   'P 1'
#
loop_
_entity.id
_entity.type
_entity.pdbx_description
1 polymer ?
#
loop_
_entity_poly.entity_id
_entity_poly.type
_entity_poly.pdbx_seq_one_letter_code
_entity_poly.pdbx_strand_id
1 'polypeptide(L)'
;MNIRKLSIIIPAYNEANTIAQILYGVINVPLPSGIEKEIIIIDDCSTDNTALQVSKVQQSNPNAHIIYTKLKENKGKGFAVRTGIKLANGEAIIIQDADLEYDPNDYTNMLQLLINDECKVVYGSRILNQQNKYSYHSFYWGGRFISFVTSILFKQKITDEPTCYKMFESSLLKSIPLTSNRFGFCPEVTAKILRKGIQIKEVPINYFPRTKQEGKKIKWRDGAEALYLLIKYRWGNIDESVNLKKGTEVQWTVKNIFAVIISLLLISTLFCHFPAYHWVYADLLKKNMTQKKRYPHLTFDQKMQIKLGADYQYLMYLREATPQNAIILYPSATAFHKKGSPFTHGISNKICATRFLYPRKLVLESEISASKYARKITHVAIVNGEIPNGITLPTDSIPPHVVFTVSSHSN
;
A
#
# COMPACT_ATOMS: atom_id res chain seq x y z
N MET A 1 -13.36 32.03 -3.29
CA MET A 1 -14.28 32.21 -2.11
C MET A 1 -13.74 33.28 -1.16
N ASN A 2 -14.60 34.02 -0.43
CA ASN A 2 -14.13 34.91 0.64
C ASN A 2 -14.03 34.13 1.96
N ILE A 3 -12.86 33.55 2.23
CA ILE A 3 -12.61 32.77 3.45
C ILE A 3 -12.06 33.69 4.51
N ARG A 4 -12.81 33.85 5.61
CA ARG A 4 -12.40 34.67 6.76
C ARG A 4 -12.13 33.82 8.00
N LYS A 5 -12.62 32.59 8.01
CA LYS A 5 -12.47 31.67 9.14
C LYS A 5 -12.29 30.22 8.69
N LEU A 6 -11.28 29.57 9.25
CA LEU A 6 -11.03 28.14 9.11
C LEU A 6 -11.47 27.41 10.39
N SER A 7 -12.44 26.49 10.26
CA SER A 7 -12.84 25.59 11.33
C SER A 7 -12.00 24.30 11.30
N ILE A 8 -11.27 24.04 12.36
CA ILE A 8 -10.39 22.87 12.52
C ILE A 8 -11.07 21.90 13.50
N ILE A 9 -11.57 20.79 12.97
CA ILE A 9 -12.27 19.78 13.76
C ILE A 9 -11.29 18.72 14.23
N ILE A 10 -11.20 18.54 15.55
CA ILE A 10 -10.30 17.59 16.20
C ILE A 10 -11.12 16.55 16.98
N PRO A 11 -11.39 15.36 16.40
CA PRO A 11 -11.96 14.25 17.16
C PRO A 11 -10.91 13.67 18.10
N ALA A 12 -11.25 13.56 19.39
CA ALA A 12 -10.36 13.04 20.42
C ALA A 12 -10.99 11.84 21.15
N TYR A 13 -10.20 10.81 21.42
CA TYR A 13 -10.59 9.70 22.29
C TYR A 13 -9.36 9.09 22.96
N ASN A 14 -9.24 9.31 24.27
CA ASN A 14 -8.10 8.92 25.09
C ASN A 14 -6.76 9.37 24.49
N GLU A 15 -6.58 10.69 24.34
CA GLU A 15 -5.41 11.33 23.74
C GLU A 15 -4.73 12.30 24.73
N ALA A 16 -4.79 12.02 26.04
CA ALA A 16 -4.21 12.91 27.06
C ALA A 16 -2.71 13.20 26.86
N ASN A 17 -1.97 12.27 26.25
CA ASN A 17 -0.52 12.40 26.06
C ASN A 17 -0.15 13.29 24.86
N THR A 18 -1.06 13.48 23.91
CA THR A 18 -0.78 14.07 22.59
C THR A 18 -1.59 15.35 22.35
N ILE A 19 -2.79 15.44 22.93
CA ILE A 19 -3.75 16.51 22.65
C ILE A 19 -3.20 17.91 22.94
N ALA A 20 -2.41 18.08 24.01
CA ALA A 20 -1.85 19.39 24.33
C ALA A 20 -0.86 19.86 23.27
N GLN A 21 0.07 18.98 22.88
CA GLN A 21 1.09 19.29 21.88
C GLN A 21 0.47 19.58 20.51
N ILE A 22 -0.50 18.78 20.06
CA ILE A 22 -1.15 19.03 18.78
C ILE A 22 -1.94 20.35 18.79
N LEU A 23 -2.59 20.71 19.90
CA LEU A 23 -3.28 21.99 20.01
C LEU A 23 -2.32 23.17 19.93
N TYR A 24 -1.17 23.12 20.61
CA TYR A 24 -0.14 24.15 20.43
C TYR A 24 0.36 24.23 18.98
N GLY A 25 0.58 23.09 18.34
CA GLY A 25 0.93 23.02 16.92
C GLY A 25 -0.11 23.73 16.05
N VAL A 26 -1.39 23.39 16.22
CA VAL A 26 -2.51 23.98 15.49
C VAL A 26 -2.67 25.47 15.77
N ILE A 27 -2.54 25.92 17.02
CA ILE A 27 -2.61 27.34 17.40
C ILE A 27 -1.51 28.15 16.71
N ASN A 28 -0.30 27.59 16.60
CA ASN A 28 0.86 28.30 16.08
C ASN A 28 0.98 28.31 14.55
N VAL A 29 0.17 27.54 13.81
CA VAL A 29 0.25 27.55 12.33
C VAL A 29 -0.06 28.95 11.77
N PRO A 30 0.82 29.56 10.97
CA PRO A 30 0.49 30.84 10.35
C PRO A 30 -0.60 30.65 9.29
N LEU A 31 -1.66 31.46 9.38
CA LEU A 31 -2.66 31.60 8.32
C LEU A 31 -2.43 32.89 7.53
N PRO A 32 -2.90 32.96 6.27
CA PRO A 32 -2.94 34.22 5.52
C PRO A 32 -3.63 35.34 6.31
N SER A 33 -3.18 36.59 6.09
CA SER A 33 -3.69 37.76 6.82
C SER A 33 -5.21 37.87 6.73
N GLY A 34 -5.85 38.15 7.88
CA GLY A 34 -7.31 38.32 7.99
C GLY A 34 -8.11 37.02 8.12
N ILE A 35 -7.46 35.85 8.16
CA ILE A 35 -8.13 34.56 8.36
C ILE A 35 -7.98 34.11 9.82
N GLU A 36 -9.12 33.96 10.50
CA GLU A 36 -9.20 33.45 11.87
C GLU A 36 -9.26 31.92 11.93
N LYS A 37 -8.88 31.36 13.08
CA LYS A 37 -9.07 29.94 13.41
C LYS A 37 -10.25 29.76 14.34
N GLU A 38 -10.96 28.67 14.17
CA GLU A 38 -11.89 28.12 15.14
C GLU A 38 -11.50 26.66 15.38
N ILE A 39 -11.13 26.31 16.61
CA ILE A 39 -10.66 24.96 16.93
C ILE A 39 -11.78 24.24 17.66
N ILE A 40 -12.33 23.19 17.04
CA ILE A 40 -13.49 22.45 17.57
C ILE A 40 -13.05 21.05 17.96
N ILE A 41 -12.96 20.80 19.25
CA ILE A 41 -12.56 19.53 19.82
C ILE A 41 -13.82 18.76 20.22
N ILE A 42 -13.99 17.58 19.63
CA ILE A 42 -15.08 16.66 19.99
C ILE A 42 -14.48 15.46 20.70
N ASP A 43 -14.63 15.42 22.02
CA ASP A 43 -14.19 14.30 22.85
C ASP A 43 -15.25 13.19 22.84
N ASP A 44 -14.89 12.03 22.28
CA ASP A 44 -15.73 10.85 22.10
C ASP A 44 -15.82 9.99 23.39
N CYS A 45 -16.15 10.66 24.49
CA CYS A 45 -16.27 10.09 25.84
C CYS A 45 -14.94 9.51 26.37
N SER A 46 -13.88 10.30 26.34
CA SER A 46 -12.58 9.93 26.94
C SER A 46 -12.70 9.70 28.44
N THR A 47 -12.00 8.68 28.91
CA THR A 47 -11.91 8.27 30.33
C THR A 47 -10.58 8.67 30.97
N ASP A 48 -9.64 9.18 30.18
CA ASP A 48 -8.34 9.67 30.63
C ASP A 48 -8.37 11.19 30.90
N ASN A 49 -7.18 11.77 31.08
CA ASN A 49 -7.01 13.19 31.36
C ASN A 49 -7.14 14.11 30.11
N THR A 50 -7.71 13.64 28.99
CA THR A 50 -7.84 14.45 27.76
C THR A 50 -8.54 15.79 28.03
N ALA A 51 -9.65 15.78 28.76
CA ALA A 51 -10.40 16.99 29.11
C ALA A 51 -9.56 18.00 29.91
N LEU A 52 -8.78 17.50 30.88
CA LEU A 52 -7.89 18.33 31.70
C LEU A 52 -6.82 19.01 30.85
N GLN A 53 -6.23 18.28 29.90
CA GLN A 53 -5.19 18.82 29.02
C GLN A 53 -5.73 19.89 28.07
N VAL A 54 -6.93 19.68 27.50
CA VAL A 54 -7.61 20.71 26.69
C VAL A 54 -7.87 21.96 27.52
N SER A 55 -8.38 21.81 28.74
CA SER A 55 -8.68 22.94 29.63
C SER A 55 -7.43 23.77 29.96
N LYS A 56 -6.28 23.12 30.20
CA LYS A 56 -5.00 23.81 30.40
C LYS A 56 -4.61 24.64 29.17
N VAL A 57 -4.72 24.07 27.97
CA VAL A 57 -4.41 24.80 26.74
C VAL A 57 -5.35 25.99 26.53
N GLN A 58 -6.65 25.83 26.81
CA GLN A 58 -7.63 26.93 26.76
C GLN A 58 -7.27 28.07 27.71
N GLN A 59 -6.89 27.75 28.96
CA GLN A 59 -6.50 28.74 29.97
C GLN A 59 -5.21 29.47 29.57
N SER A 60 -4.23 28.77 29.00
CA SER A 60 -2.98 29.37 28.55
C SER A 60 -3.08 30.15 27.23
N ASN A 61 -4.16 29.96 26.45
CA ASN A 61 -4.35 30.58 25.14
C ASN A 61 -5.78 31.13 24.97
N PRO A 62 -6.17 32.17 25.74
CA PRO A 62 -7.54 32.70 25.73
C PRO A 62 -8.00 33.21 24.36
N ASN A 63 -7.06 33.59 23.47
CA ASN A 63 -7.34 34.09 22.13
C ASN A 63 -7.49 32.99 21.06
N ALA A 64 -7.26 31.72 21.38
CA ALA A 64 -7.20 30.63 20.39
C ALA A 64 -8.56 30.09 19.91
N HIS A 65 -9.68 30.69 20.36
CA HIS A 65 -11.06 30.29 20.04
C HIS A 65 -11.27 28.75 19.97
N ILE A 66 -11.09 28.11 21.12
CA ILE A 66 -11.20 26.67 21.27
C ILE A 66 -12.56 26.30 21.86
N ILE A 67 -13.33 25.53 21.11
CA ILE A 67 -14.63 24.97 21.51
C ILE A 67 -14.41 23.50 21.85
N TYR A 68 -14.72 23.10 23.09
CA TYR A 68 -14.63 21.72 23.55
C TYR A 68 -16.02 21.15 23.83
N THR A 69 -16.33 19.99 23.24
CA THR A 69 -17.58 19.27 23.49
C THR A 69 -17.29 17.81 23.80
N LYS A 70 -17.77 17.32 24.94
CA LYS A 70 -17.67 15.91 25.33
C LYS A 70 -18.98 15.17 25.03
N LEU A 71 -18.88 14.06 24.30
CA LEU A 71 -19.97 13.16 24.01
C LEU A 71 -20.31 12.30 25.24
N LYS A 72 -21.59 11.95 25.39
CA LYS A 72 -22.08 11.14 26.53
C LYS A 72 -21.60 9.70 26.49
N GLU A 73 -21.36 9.16 25.29
CA GLU A 73 -20.94 7.79 25.04
C GLU A 73 -20.00 7.76 23.83
N ASN A 74 -19.15 6.73 23.73
CA ASN A 74 -18.27 6.55 22.59
C ASN A 74 -19.09 6.14 21.34
N LYS A 75 -19.10 7.00 20.32
CA LYS A 75 -19.79 6.80 19.04
C LYS A 75 -18.85 6.64 17.86
N GLY A 76 -17.56 6.87 18.06
CA GLY A 76 -16.52 6.74 17.05
C GLY A 76 -16.17 8.05 16.33
N LYS A 77 -15.01 8.01 15.65
CA LYS A 77 -14.42 9.16 14.94
C LYS A 77 -15.37 9.85 13.97
N GLY A 78 -16.12 9.08 13.16
CA GLY A 78 -17.05 9.64 12.18
C GLY A 78 -18.20 10.41 12.83
N PHE A 79 -18.73 9.94 13.96
CA PHE A 79 -19.75 10.66 14.71
C PHE A 79 -19.19 11.95 15.34
N ALA A 80 -17.98 11.87 15.90
CA ALA A 80 -17.29 13.04 16.44
C ALA A 80 -17.06 14.10 15.36
N VAL A 81 -16.53 13.72 14.18
CA VAL A 81 -16.35 14.62 13.04
C VAL A 81 -17.68 15.24 12.58
N ARG A 82 -18.74 14.43 12.44
CA ARG A 82 -20.08 14.94 12.07
C ARG A 82 -20.64 15.94 13.07
N THR A 83 -20.36 15.73 14.36
CA THR A 83 -20.75 16.68 15.41
C THR A 83 -19.96 17.98 15.26
N GLY A 84 -18.66 17.89 15.02
CA GLY A 84 -17.82 19.07 14.75
C GLY A 84 -18.25 19.84 13.51
N ILE A 85 -18.64 19.16 12.42
CA ILE A 85 -19.13 19.80 11.18
C ILE A 85 -20.37 20.65 11.45
N LYS A 86 -21.25 20.22 12.37
CA LYS A 86 -22.44 20.98 12.76
C LYS A 86 -22.11 22.23 13.58
N LEU A 87 -21.05 22.17 14.39
CA LEU A 87 -20.60 23.28 15.23
C LEU A 87 -19.71 24.29 14.49
N ALA A 88 -19.09 23.87 13.38
CA ALA A 88 -18.21 24.70 12.57
C ALA A 88 -18.91 25.93 12.00
N ASN A 89 -18.34 27.12 12.17
CA ASN A 89 -18.87 28.38 11.64
C ASN A 89 -18.01 28.99 10.53
N GLY A 90 -16.82 28.44 10.28
CA GLY A 90 -15.93 28.89 9.22
C GLY A 90 -16.42 28.56 7.82
N GLU A 91 -15.93 29.32 6.84
CA GLU A 91 -16.20 29.08 5.42
C GLU A 91 -15.40 27.88 4.87
N ALA A 92 -14.29 27.52 5.52
CA ALA A 92 -13.52 26.32 5.27
C ALA A 92 -13.52 25.40 6.49
N ILE A 93 -13.58 24.09 6.28
CA ILE A 93 -13.49 23.06 7.33
C ILE A 93 -12.32 22.14 7.01
N ILE A 94 -11.47 21.86 8.00
CA ILE A 94 -10.48 20.78 7.94
C ILE A 94 -10.65 19.82 9.12
N ILE A 95 -10.38 18.54 8.88
CA ILE A 95 -10.29 17.51 9.91
C ILE A 95 -8.81 17.31 10.29
N GLN A 96 -8.51 17.39 11.58
CA GLN A 96 -7.19 17.22 12.16
C GLN A 96 -7.26 16.11 13.21
N ASP A 97 -6.35 15.13 13.17
CA ASP A 97 -6.31 14.11 14.22
C ASP A 97 -5.70 14.68 15.50
N ALA A 98 -6.19 14.18 16.65
CA ALA A 98 -5.70 14.56 17.98
C ALA A 98 -4.32 13.96 18.33
N ASP A 99 -3.63 13.39 17.35
CA ASP A 99 -2.31 12.81 17.50
C ASP A 99 -1.24 13.58 16.74
N LEU A 100 -0.02 13.09 16.83
CA LEU A 100 1.15 13.74 16.25
C LEU A 100 1.55 13.11 14.90
N GLU A 101 0.64 12.37 14.25
CA GLU A 101 0.98 11.71 12.98
C GLU A 101 1.06 12.70 11.81
N TYR A 102 0.43 13.86 11.91
CA TYR A 102 0.33 14.87 10.85
C TYR A 102 0.86 16.21 11.31
N ASP A 103 1.57 16.93 10.42
CA ASP A 103 2.07 18.28 10.69
C ASP A 103 0.99 19.35 10.39
N PRO A 104 0.53 20.10 11.40
CA PRO A 104 -0.44 21.17 11.20
C PRO A 104 -0.02 22.22 10.15
N ASN A 105 1.28 22.43 9.89
CA ASN A 105 1.73 23.40 8.89
C ASN A 105 1.33 23.03 7.46
N ASP A 106 1.08 21.74 7.19
CA ASP A 106 0.78 21.27 5.84
C ASP A 106 -0.59 21.76 5.34
N TYR A 107 -1.55 22.02 6.24
CA TYR A 107 -2.87 22.46 5.82
C TYR A 107 -2.90 23.89 5.31
N THR A 108 -1.85 24.69 5.51
CA THR A 108 -1.76 26.04 4.94
C THR A 108 -1.72 25.98 3.41
N ASN A 109 -1.01 25.00 2.85
CA ASN A 109 -0.99 24.75 1.40
C ASN A 109 -2.37 24.32 0.88
N MET A 110 -3.11 23.55 1.67
CA MET A 110 -4.48 23.16 1.34
C MET A 110 -5.43 24.37 1.33
N LEU A 111 -5.30 25.23 2.35
CA LEU A 111 -6.11 26.43 2.50
C LEU A 111 -5.90 27.39 1.34
N GLN A 112 -4.66 27.56 0.88
CA GLN A 112 -4.34 28.45 -0.24
C GLN A 112 -5.11 28.06 -1.52
N LEU A 113 -5.28 26.77 -1.80
CA LEU A 113 -6.04 26.31 -2.97
C LEU A 113 -7.54 26.65 -2.88
N LEU A 114 -8.11 26.67 -1.66
CA LEU A 114 -9.49 27.09 -1.44
C LEU A 114 -9.64 28.62 -1.54
N ILE A 115 -8.69 29.38 -1.01
CA ILE A 115 -8.67 30.85 -1.09
C ILE A 115 -8.62 31.29 -2.56
N ASN A 116 -7.74 30.67 -3.34
CA ASN A 116 -7.56 30.95 -4.77
C ASN A 116 -8.73 30.46 -5.64
N ASP A 117 -9.76 29.84 -5.04
CA ASP A 117 -10.92 29.27 -5.75
C ASP A 117 -10.56 28.16 -6.75
N GLU A 118 -9.39 27.54 -6.59
CA GLU A 118 -8.90 26.49 -7.51
C GLU A 118 -9.63 25.16 -7.32
N CYS A 119 -10.22 24.96 -6.14
CA CYS A 119 -11.02 23.77 -5.82
C CYS A 119 -11.89 23.98 -4.58
N LYS A 120 -12.88 23.09 -4.43
CA LYS A 120 -13.77 23.05 -3.25
C LYS A 120 -13.36 22.02 -2.21
N VAL A 121 -12.49 21.09 -2.59
CA VAL A 121 -12.09 19.93 -1.79
C VAL A 121 -10.62 19.63 -2.03
N VAL A 122 -9.84 19.59 -0.96
CA VAL A 122 -8.41 19.27 -0.99
C VAL A 122 -8.11 18.18 0.03
N TYR A 123 -7.41 17.13 -0.39
CA TYR A 123 -6.88 16.08 0.48
C TYR A 123 -5.37 16.20 0.61
N GLY A 124 -4.86 15.98 1.81
CA GLY A 124 -3.43 15.84 2.06
C GLY A 124 -3.01 14.41 1.80
N SER A 125 -2.14 14.17 0.83
CA SER A 125 -1.66 12.83 0.48
C SER A 125 -0.31 12.54 1.09
N ARG A 126 -0.26 11.48 1.91
CA ARG A 126 0.99 10.97 2.48
C ARG A 126 1.88 10.30 1.44
N ILE A 127 1.30 9.95 0.29
CA ILE A 127 1.98 9.23 -0.80
C ILE A 127 2.69 10.19 -1.76
N LEU A 128 2.16 11.41 -1.95
CA LEU A 128 2.77 12.40 -2.83
C LEU A 128 4.10 12.93 -2.28
N ASN A 129 4.26 12.99 -0.95
CA ASN A 129 5.54 13.31 -0.34
C ASN A 129 6.41 12.05 -0.22
N GLN A 130 7.43 11.95 -1.07
CA GLN A 130 8.34 10.79 -1.13
C GLN A 130 9.25 10.68 0.10
N GLN A 131 9.40 11.76 0.88
CA GLN A 131 10.23 11.76 2.09
C GLN A 131 9.54 11.10 3.29
N ASN A 132 8.23 10.88 3.21
CA ASN A 132 7.48 10.23 4.28
C ASN A 132 7.96 8.80 4.50
N LYS A 133 8.29 8.49 5.76
CA LYS A 133 8.54 7.11 6.16
C LYS A 133 7.23 6.34 6.09
N TYR A 134 7.28 5.17 5.47
CA TYR A 134 6.11 4.30 5.44
C TYR A 134 5.74 3.88 6.85
N SER A 135 4.44 3.87 7.13
CA SER A 135 3.91 3.13 8.27
C SER A 135 4.14 1.61 8.07
N TYR A 136 3.52 0.79 8.91
CA TYR A 136 3.49 -0.66 8.71
C TYR A 136 3.05 -1.01 7.27
N HIS A 137 3.79 -1.90 6.60
CA HIS A 137 3.55 -2.26 5.20
C HIS A 137 2.09 -2.67 4.92
N SER A 138 1.43 -3.37 5.85
CA SER A 138 0.03 -3.77 5.69
C SER A 138 -0.94 -2.59 5.61
N PHE A 139 -0.77 -1.57 6.45
CA PHE A 139 -1.61 -0.38 6.43
C PHE A 139 -1.30 0.51 5.23
N TYR A 140 -0.02 0.61 4.86
CA TYR A 140 0.39 1.32 3.65
C TYR A 140 -0.26 0.70 2.41
N TRP A 141 -0.08 -0.61 2.19
CA TRP A 141 -0.67 -1.29 1.03
C TRP A 141 -2.20 -1.34 1.07
N GLY A 142 -2.80 -1.50 2.26
CA GLY A 142 -4.24 -1.42 2.44
C GLY A 142 -4.80 -0.06 2.01
N GLY A 143 -4.16 1.05 2.44
CA GLY A 143 -4.57 2.39 2.03
C GLY A 143 -4.38 2.65 0.53
N ARG A 144 -3.27 2.17 -0.05
CA ARG A 144 -3.04 2.23 -1.50
C ARG A 144 -4.09 1.45 -2.29
N PHE A 145 -4.49 0.27 -1.81
CA PHE A 145 -5.52 -0.54 -2.43
C PHE A 145 -6.89 0.14 -2.39
N ILE A 146 -7.29 0.70 -1.24
CA ILE A 146 -8.53 1.47 -1.12
C ILE A 146 -8.51 2.66 -2.08
N SER A 147 -7.41 3.43 -2.13
CA SER A 147 -7.26 4.58 -3.03
C SER A 147 -7.33 4.19 -4.51
N PHE A 148 -6.74 3.05 -4.87
CA PHE A 148 -6.82 2.49 -6.22
C PHE A 148 -8.26 2.12 -6.60
N VAL A 149 -8.98 1.42 -5.71
CA VAL A 149 -10.39 1.07 -5.93
C VAL A 149 -11.24 2.33 -6.06
N THR A 150 -11.07 3.32 -5.18
CA THR A 150 -11.75 4.62 -5.28
C THR A 150 -11.47 5.27 -6.64
N SER A 151 -10.21 5.26 -7.09
CA SER A 151 -9.83 5.87 -8.36
C SER A 151 -10.53 5.24 -9.56
N ILE A 152 -10.66 3.91 -9.57
CA ILE A 152 -11.38 3.17 -10.61
C ILE A 152 -12.88 3.45 -10.56
N LEU A 153 -13.49 3.33 -9.38
CA LEU A 153 -14.94 3.44 -9.23
C LEU A 153 -15.44 4.81 -9.65
N PHE A 154 -14.74 5.87 -9.26
CA PHE A 154 -15.16 7.25 -9.46
C PHE A 154 -14.42 7.96 -10.61
N LYS A 155 -13.55 7.25 -11.34
CA LYS A 155 -12.78 7.76 -12.48
C LYS A 155 -11.98 9.04 -12.17
N GLN A 156 -11.46 9.15 -10.96
CA GLN A 156 -10.62 10.26 -10.54
C GLN A 156 -9.36 9.73 -9.87
N LYS A 157 -8.19 10.21 -10.28
CA LYS A 157 -6.92 9.79 -9.67
C LYS A 157 -6.86 10.31 -8.22
N ILE A 158 -6.86 9.38 -7.27
CA ILE A 158 -6.68 9.63 -5.84
C ILE A 158 -5.54 8.74 -5.35
N THR A 159 -4.55 9.35 -4.73
CA THR A 159 -3.34 8.66 -4.25
C THR A 159 -3.49 8.17 -2.82
N ASP A 160 -4.24 8.89 -1.98
CA ASP A 160 -4.42 8.60 -0.55
C ASP A 160 -5.84 8.95 -0.05
N GLU A 161 -6.82 8.10 -0.36
CA GLU A 161 -8.19 8.23 0.14
C GLU A 161 -8.31 8.19 1.67
N PRO A 162 -7.64 7.28 2.42
CA PRO A 162 -7.85 7.14 3.86
C PRO A 162 -7.04 8.15 4.69
N THR A 163 -6.57 9.24 4.09
CA THR A 163 -5.89 10.34 4.79
C THR A 163 -6.81 11.04 5.80
N CYS A 164 -6.23 11.61 6.86
CA CYS A 164 -6.94 12.45 7.80
C CYS A 164 -7.23 13.84 7.22
N TYR A 165 -6.20 14.48 6.67
CA TYR A 165 -6.28 15.84 6.14
C TYR A 165 -7.19 15.89 4.92
N LYS A 166 -8.43 16.27 5.19
CA LYS A 166 -9.46 16.53 4.21
C LYS A 166 -10.03 17.91 4.53
N MET A 167 -9.80 18.85 3.63
CA MET A 167 -10.29 20.22 3.70
C MET A 167 -11.40 20.42 2.67
N PHE A 168 -12.45 21.13 3.08
CA PHE A 168 -13.65 21.34 2.30
C PHE A 168 -14.14 22.79 2.43
N GLU A 169 -14.77 23.28 1.36
CA GLU A 169 -15.76 24.35 1.47
C GLU A 169 -16.86 23.90 2.46
N SER A 170 -17.10 24.71 3.48
CA SER A 170 -18.02 24.39 4.59
C SER A 170 -19.46 24.19 4.12
N SER A 171 -19.94 25.04 3.21
CA SER A 171 -21.27 24.96 2.61
C SER A 171 -21.49 23.62 1.90
N LEU A 172 -20.48 23.18 1.13
CA LEU A 172 -20.48 21.91 0.42
C LEU A 172 -20.52 20.74 1.40
N LEU A 173 -19.61 20.71 2.38
CA LEU A 173 -19.53 19.60 3.32
C LEU A 173 -20.82 19.44 4.13
N LYS A 174 -21.42 20.55 4.58
CA LYS A 174 -22.69 20.55 5.32
C LYS A 174 -23.88 20.12 4.47
N SER A 175 -23.83 20.32 3.15
CA SER A 175 -24.89 19.87 2.23
C SER A 175 -24.94 18.36 2.02
N ILE A 176 -23.89 17.63 2.44
CA ILE A 176 -23.78 16.19 2.21
C ILE A 176 -24.37 15.44 3.41
N PRO A 177 -25.40 14.58 3.22
CA PRO A 177 -26.00 13.84 4.33
C PRO A 177 -25.06 12.71 4.78
N LEU A 178 -24.19 12.97 5.76
CA LEU A 178 -23.23 12.00 6.27
C LEU A 178 -23.84 11.13 7.38
N THR A 179 -23.53 9.83 7.40
CA THR A 179 -24.17 8.83 8.28
C THR A 179 -23.19 7.95 9.06
N SER A 180 -21.96 7.78 8.57
CA SER A 180 -20.97 6.88 9.15
C SER A 180 -20.48 7.38 10.51
N ASN A 181 -20.40 6.47 11.47
CA ASN A 181 -20.04 6.78 12.86
C ASN A 181 -18.56 6.48 13.19
N ARG A 182 -17.89 5.59 12.45
CA ARG A 182 -16.48 5.20 12.68
C ARG A 182 -15.57 5.66 11.54
N PHE A 183 -14.60 4.85 11.14
CA PHE A 183 -13.68 5.14 10.04
C PHE A 183 -14.34 5.17 8.66
N GLY A 184 -15.58 4.65 8.54
CA GLY A 184 -16.39 4.75 7.32
C GLY A 184 -16.71 6.18 6.86
N PHE A 185 -16.46 7.20 7.71
CA PHE A 185 -16.60 8.60 7.31
C PHE A 185 -15.76 8.94 6.06
N CYS A 186 -14.49 8.55 6.04
CA CYS A 186 -13.58 8.86 4.92
C CYS A 186 -14.12 8.35 3.57
N PRO A 187 -14.41 7.04 3.41
CA PRO A 187 -14.93 6.52 2.15
C PRO A 187 -16.33 7.04 1.81
N GLU A 188 -17.19 7.29 2.80
CA GLU A 188 -18.52 7.89 2.57
C GLU A 188 -18.41 9.31 1.99
N VAL A 189 -17.65 10.19 2.63
CA VAL A 189 -17.54 11.59 2.19
C VAL A 189 -16.86 11.66 0.83
N THR A 190 -15.80 10.87 0.61
CA THR A 190 -15.11 10.78 -0.67
C THR A 190 -16.09 10.34 -1.77
N ALA A 191 -16.81 9.23 -1.57
CA ALA A 191 -17.74 8.71 -2.58
C ALA A 191 -18.86 9.69 -2.93
N LYS A 192 -19.44 10.36 -1.93
CA LYS A 192 -20.54 11.32 -2.14
C LYS A 192 -20.08 12.58 -2.86
N ILE A 193 -18.89 13.09 -2.57
CA ILE A 193 -18.29 14.23 -3.26
C ILE A 193 -18.02 13.89 -4.73
N LEU A 194 -17.38 12.75 -4.98
CA LEU A 194 -17.03 12.34 -6.33
C LEU A 194 -18.28 12.07 -7.19
N ARG A 195 -19.37 11.59 -6.59
CA ARG A 195 -20.65 11.44 -7.31
C ARG A 195 -21.35 12.73 -7.64
N LYS A 196 -21.13 13.79 -6.87
CA LYS A 196 -21.56 15.14 -7.21
C LYS A 196 -20.71 15.75 -8.33
N GLY A 197 -19.72 15.02 -8.87
CA GLY A 197 -18.84 15.49 -9.94
C GLY A 197 -17.77 16.47 -9.46
N ILE A 198 -17.58 16.59 -8.15
CA ILE A 198 -16.64 17.54 -7.56
C ILE A 198 -15.26 16.91 -7.53
N GLN A 199 -14.29 17.62 -8.13
CA GLN A 199 -12.91 17.18 -8.14
C GLN A 199 -12.27 17.38 -6.77
N ILE A 200 -11.43 16.42 -6.40
CA ILE A 200 -10.61 16.44 -5.18
C ILE A 200 -9.18 16.66 -5.62
N LYS A 201 -8.59 17.78 -5.19
CA LYS A 201 -7.16 18.05 -5.37
C LYS A 201 -6.38 17.38 -4.25
N GLU A 202 -5.16 16.95 -4.54
CA GLU A 202 -4.27 16.36 -3.53
C GLU A 202 -3.00 17.20 -3.40
N VAL A 203 -2.57 17.47 -2.17
CA VAL A 203 -1.28 18.12 -1.87
C VAL A 203 -0.39 17.16 -1.09
N PRO A 204 0.94 17.19 -1.26
CA PRO A 204 1.85 16.42 -0.42
C PRO A 204 1.79 16.93 1.03
N ILE A 205 1.79 15.99 1.98
CA ILE A 205 1.83 16.29 3.43
C ILE A 205 2.90 15.46 4.12
N ASN A 206 3.38 15.92 5.26
CA ASN A 206 4.31 15.25 6.15
C ASN A 206 3.57 14.28 7.07
N TYR A 207 4.12 13.07 7.22
CA TYR A 207 3.52 12.00 8.00
C TYR A 207 4.54 11.30 8.89
N PHE A 208 4.25 11.28 10.19
CA PHE A 208 5.09 10.69 11.23
C PHE A 208 4.35 9.51 11.88
N PRO A 209 4.48 8.28 11.36
CA PRO A 209 3.71 7.15 11.86
C PRO A 209 4.00 6.87 13.33
N ARG A 210 2.94 6.59 14.12
CA ARG A 210 3.08 6.09 15.51
C ARG A 210 3.97 4.85 15.59
N THR A 211 4.64 4.67 16.73
CA THR A 211 5.50 3.51 16.98
C THR A 211 4.68 2.25 17.25
N LYS A 212 5.27 1.07 17.01
CA LYS A 212 4.58 -0.24 17.12
C LYS A 212 3.98 -0.50 18.52
N GLN A 213 4.55 0.09 19.57
CA GLN A 213 4.09 -0.07 20.96
C GLN A 213 2.81 0.71 21.25
N GLU A 214 2.55 1.80 20.52
CA GLU A 214 1.34 2.63 20.70
C GLU A 214 0.12 2.02 19.99
N GLY A 215 0.35 1.15 19.00
CA GLY A 215 -0.70 0.44 18.25
C GLY A 215 -1.53 1.34 17.33
N LYS A 216 -2.06 0.77 16.24
CA LYS A 216 -3.04 1.48 15.39
C LYS A 216 -4.46 1.17 15.84
N LYS A 217 -5.29 2.21 15.97
CA LYS A 217 -6.72 2.09 16.28
C LYS A 217 -7.55 1.46 15.13
N ILE A 218 -6.95 1.26 13.96
CA ILE A 218 -7.57 0.74 12.73
C ILE A 218 -7.33 -0.77 12.60
N LYS A 219 -8.38 -1.51 12.22
CA LYS A 219 -8.39 -2.96 11.99
C LYS A 219 -8.67 -3.26 10.51
N TRP A 220 -8.37 -4.48 10.06
CA TRP A 220 -8.64 -4.93 8.68
C TRP A 220 -10.14 -4.86 8.31
N ARG A 221 -11.03 -5.03 9.30
CA ARG A 221 -12.48 -4.91 9.13
C ARG A 221 -12.89 -3.50 8.69
N ASP A 222 -12.20 -2.47 9.18
CA ASP A 222 -12.47 -1.08 8.79
C ASP A 222 -12.10 -0.85 7.31
N GLY A 223 -11.08 -1.56 6.79
CA GLY A 223 -10.74 -1.54 5.37
C GLY A 223 -11.80 -2.23 4.48
N ALA A 224 -12.37 -3.35 4.95
CA ALA A 224 -13.46 -4.02 4.25
C ALA A 224 -14.75 -3.18 4.25
N GLU A 225 -15.06 -2.55 5.38
CA GLU A 225 -16.16 -1.58 5.50
C GLU A 225 -15.95 -0.40 4.53
N ALA A 226 -14.73 0.11 4.40
CA ALA A 226 -14.44 1.19 3.46
C ALA A 226 -14.73 0.81 2.00
N LEU A 227 -14.27 -0.36 1.56
CA LEU A 227 -14.56 -0.87 0.21
C LEU A 227 -16.06 -1.04 -0.02
N TYR A 228 -16.77 -1.59 0.97
CA TYR A 228 -18.21 -1.72 0.93
C TYR A 228 -18.90 -0.36 0.77
N LEU A 229 -18.52 0.66 1.55
CA LEU A 229 -19.11 1.99 1.47
C LEU A 229 -18.83 2.67 0.12
N LEU A 230 -17.63 2.53 -0.43
CA LEU A 230 -17.29 3.05 -1.77
C LEU A 230 -18.19 2.43 -2.85
N ILE A 231 -18.37 1.10 -2.83
CA ILE A 231 -19.26 0.37 -3.75
C ILE A 231 -20.72 0.78 -3.54
N LYS A 232 -21.19 0.77 -2.29
CA LYS A 232 -22.55 1.14 -1.90
C LYS A 232 -22.89 2.54 -2.42
N TYR A 233 -22.05 3.52 -2.14
CA TYR A 233 -22.32 4.88 -2.56
C TYR A 233 -22.04 5.09 -4.03
N ARG A 234 -21.25 4.27 -4.74
CA ARG A 234 -21.09 4.40 -6.20
C ARG A 234 -22.40 4.15 -6.96
N TRP A 235 -23.15 3.11 -6.56
CA TRP A 235 -24.34 2.62 -7.27
C TRP A 235 -25.67 2.80 -6.52
N GLY A 236 -25.65 3.10 -5.21
CA GLY A 236 -26.85 3.36 -4.42
C GLY A 236 -27.38 4.80 -4.57
N ASN A 237 -28.39 5.19 -3.80
CA ASN A 237 -28.85 6.58 -3.73
C ASN A 237 -27.96 7.42 -2.80
N ILE A 238 -27.62 8.65 -3.21
CA ILE A 238 -26.82 9.60 -2.40
C ILE A 238 -27.64 10.08 -1.19
N ASP A 239 -28.95 10.18 -1.39
CA ASP A 239 -29.93 10.80 -0.48
C ASP A 239 -30.72 9.79 0.37
N GLU A 240 -30.37 8.49 0.34
CA GLU A 240 -30.91 7.50 1.26
C GLU A 240 -30.33 7.68 2.68
N SER A 241 -30.58 8.86 3.25
CA SER A 241 -30.69 9.06 4.68
C SER A 241 -32.10 8.66 5.10
N VAL A 242 -32.21 7.60 5.92
CA VAL A 242 -33.42 7.20 6.67
C VAL A 242 -34.51 6.47 5.87
N ASN A 243 -34.36 5.14 5.72
CA ASN A 243 -35.37 4.13 6.07
C ASN A 243 -34.91 2.73 5.60
N LEU A 244 -34.06 2.06 6.39
CA LEU A 244 -34.03 0.61 6.36
C LEU A 244 -35.24 0.11 7.16
N LYS A 245 -36.39 -0.02 6.49
CA LYS A 245 -37.45 -0.91 7.02
C LYS A 245 -36.81 -2.29 7.16
N LYS A 246 -36.77 -2.81 8.39
CA LYS A 246 -36.45 -4.22 8.69
C LYS A 246 -37.33 -5.11 7.81
N GLY A 247 -36.77 -5.61 6.70
CA GLY A 247 -37.52 -6.41 5.73
C GLY A 247 -36.79 -6.67 4.40
N THR A 248 -35.86 -5.81 4.00
CA THR A 248 -35.09 -5.95 2.74
C THR A 248 -33.62 -6.33 2.93
N GLU A 249 -33.16 -6.55 4.16
CA GLU A 249 -31.78 -6.96 4.45
C GLU A 249 -31.41 -8.30 3.81
N VAL A 250 -32.35 -9.25 3.68
CA VAL A 250 -32.05 -10.59 3.17
C VAL A 250 -31.72 -10.57 1.68
N GLN A 251 -32.52 -9.90 0.83
CA GLN A 251 -32.25 -9.88 -0.62
C GLN A 251 -31.00 -9.07 -1.00
N TRP A 252 -30.71 -8.01 -0.24
CA TRP A 252 -29.56 -7.15 -0.48
C TRP A 252 -28.26 -7.78 0.05
N THR A 253 -28.30 -8.41 1.23
CA THR A 253 -27.17 -9.19 1.76
C THR A 253 -26.87 -10.39 0.87
N VAL A 254 -27.91 -11.07 0.35
CA VAL A 254 -27.74 -12.17 -0.62
C VAL A 254 -27.09 -11.70 -1.91
N LYS A 255 -27.50 -10.55 -2.49
CA LYS A 255 -26.86 -10.00 -3.71
C LYS A 255 -25.39 -9.62 -3.49
N ASN A 256 -25.04 -9.08 -2.33
CA ASN A 256 -23.64 -8.71 -2.01
C ASN A 256 -22.78 -9.90 -1.64
N ILE A 257 -23.33 -10.88 -0.94
CA ILE A 257 -22.73 -12.21 -0.80
C ILE A 257 -22.49 -12.79 -2.19
N PHE A 258 -23.43 -12.64 -3.14
CA PHE A 258 -23.27 -13.10 -4.51
C PHE A 258 -22.17 -12.34 -5.25
N ALA A 259 -22.05 -11.02 -5.11
CA ALA A 259 -20.99 -10.23 -5.75
C ALA A 259 -19.60 -10.53 -5.16
N VAL A 260 -19.51 -10.73 -3.84
CA VAL A 260 -18.29 -11.18 -3.16
C VAL A 260 -17.95 -12.61 -3.55
N ILE A 261 -18.94 -13.51 -3.62
CA ILE A 261 -18.78 -14.88 -4.12
C ILE A 261 -18.33 -14.84 -5.58
N ILE A 262 -18.91 -14.03 -6.46
CA ILE A 262 -18.48 -13.88 -7.86
C ILE A 262 -17.07 -13.32 -7.94
N SER A 263 -16.71 -12.35 -7.09
CA SER A 263 -15.35 -11.80 -7.06
C SER A 263 -14.35 -12.82 -6.54
N LEU A 264 -14.69 -13.56 -5.49
CA LEU A 264 -13.90 -14.67 -4.95
C LEU A 264 -13.85 -15.85 -5.91
N LEU A 265 -14.91 -16.10 -6.69
CA LEU A 265 -14.97 -17.10 -7.75
C LEU A 265 -14.15 -16.64 -8.94
N LEU A 266 -14.16 -15.37 -9.33
CA LEU A 266 -13.29 -14.83 -10.38
C LEU A 266 -11.83 -14.90 -9.95
N ILE A 267 -11.52 -14.54 -8.71
CA ILE A 267 -10.19 -14.70 -8.11
C ILE A 267 -9.83 -16.19 -8.07
N SER A 268 -10.71 -17.06 -7.58
CA SER A 268 -10.53 -18.51 -7.54
C SER A 268 -10.37 -19.11 -8.94
N THR A 269 -11.11 -18.62 -9.94
CA THR A 269 -11.03 -19.05 -11.33
C THR A 269 -9.72 -18.55 -11.94
N LEU A 270 -9.30 -17.32 -11.63
CA LEU A 270 -7.95 -16.83 -11.93
C LEU A 270 -6.88 -17.72 -11.30
N PHE A 271 -7.05 -18.15 -10.05
CA PHE A 271 -6.13 -19.08 -9.40
C PHE A 271 -6.19 -20.50 -10.01
N CYS A 272 -7.37 -21.03 -10.33
CA CYS A 272 -7.62 -22.41 -10.78
C CYS A 272 -7.40 -22.63 -12.28
N HIS A 273 -7.78 -21.67 -13.14
CA HIS A 273 -7.63 -21.75 -14.60
C HIS A 273 -6.30 -21.17 -15.09
N PHE A 274 -5.58 -20.38 -14.28
CA PHE A 274 -4.17 -20.06 -14.52
C PHE A 274 -3.30 -20.85 -13.54
N PRO A 275 -3.05 -22.15 -13.79
CA PRO A 275 -2.34 -23.06 -12.88
C PRO A 275 -0.92 -22.59 -12.53
N ALA A 276 -0.34 -21.68 -13.33
CA ALA A 276 0.91 -21.00 -13.01
C ALA A 276 0.86 -20.24 -11.67
N TYR A 277 -0.27 -19.63 -11.31
CA TYR A 277 -0.40 -18.86 -10.06
C TYR A 277 -0.67 -19.74 -8.84
N HIS A 278 -1.47 -20.80 -9.00
CA HIS A 278 -1.77 -21.75 -7.92
C HIS A 278 -0.51 -22.51 -7.49
N TRP A 279 0.31 -22.94 -8.45
CA TRP A 279 1.54 -23.65 -8.17
C TRP A 279 2.60 -22.73 -7.52
N VAL A 280 2.81 -21.53 -8.08
CA VAL A 280 3.81 -20.59 -7.55
C VAL A 280 3.44 -20.17 -6.13
N TYR A 281 2.22 -19.71 -5.86
CA TYR A 281 1.91 -19.11 -4.56
C TYR A 281 1.72 -20.15 -3.44
N ALA A 282 1.00 -21.25 -3.72
CA ALA A 282 0.72 -22.27 -2.72
C ALA A 282 1.95 -23.13 -2.41
N ASP A 283 2.74 -23.51 -3.41
CA ASP A 283 3.93 -24.33 -3.19
C ASP A 283 5.06 -23.50 -2.54
N LEU A 284 5.24 -22.22 -2.94
CA LEU A 284 6.19 -21.33 -2.25
C LEU A 284 5.81 -21.09 -0.80
N LEU A 285 4.56 -20.74 -0.49
CA LEU A 285 4.17 -20.42 0.88
C LEU A 285 4.12 -21.65 1.77
N LYS A 286 3.60 -22.77 1.28
CA LYS A 286 3.48 -24.00 2.06
C LYS A 286 4.86 -24.62 2.31
N LYS A 287 5.76 -24.61 1.33
CA LYS A 287 7.18 -25.02 1.52
C LYS A 287 7.97 -24.04 2.37
N ASN A 288 7.78 -22.73 2.22
CA ASN A 288 8.43 -21.73 3.08
C ASN A 288 7.96 -21.86 4.54
N MET A 289 6.67 -22.08 4.78
CA MET A 289 6.12 -22.23 6.14
C MET A 289 6.52 -23.56 6.81
N THR A 290 6.57 -24.66 6.06
CA THR A 290 7.05 -25.95 6.60
C THR A 290 8.55 -25.93 6.86
N GLN A 291 9.37 -25.31 6.00
CA GLN A 291 10.80 -25.16 6.27
C GLN A 291 11.10 -24.21 7.44
N LYS A 292 10.32 -23.14 7.62
CA LYS A 292 10.46 -22.22 8.76
C LYS A 292 10.16 -22.90 10.10
N LYS A 293 9.24 -23.88 10.11
CA LYS A 293 8.97 -24.75 11.27
C LYS A 293 10.02 -25.85 11.47
N ARG A 294 10.59 -26.41 10.39
CA ARG A 294 11.51 -27.56 10.46
C ARG A 294 12.97 -27.17 10.78
N TYR A 295 13.40 -25.94 10.42
CA TYR A 295 14.76 -25.44 10.66
C TYR A 295 14.76 -23.95 11.06
N PRO A 296 14.40 -23.62 12.32
CA PRO A 296 14.27 -22.24 12.76
C PRO A 296 15.61 -21.48 12.78
N HIS A 297 16.74 -22.17 12.97
CA HIS A 297 18.06 -21.57 13.19
C HIS A 297 18.88 -21.21 11.94
N LEU A 298 18.43 -21.61 10.73
CA LEU A 298 19.17 -21.33 9.49
C LEU A 298 18.93 -19.92 8.94
N THR A 299 19.96 -19.31 8.36
CA THR A 299 19.90 -18.00 7.68
C THR A 299 19.08 -18.06 6.38
N PHE A 300 18.65 -16.91 5.85
CA PHE A 300 17.86 -16.84 4.62
C PHE A 300 18.59 -17.46 3.42
N ASP A 301 19.90 -17.25 3.31
CA ASP A 301 20.72 -17.74 2.20
C ASP A 301 20.92 -19.27 2.26
N GLN A 302 21.07 -19.84 3.45
CA GLN A 302 21.13 -21.29 3.66
C GLN A 302 19.79 -21.99 3.38
N LYS A 303 18.67 -21.32 3.65
CA LYS A 303 17.33 -21.81 3.28
C LYS A 303 17.12 -21.75 1.75
N MET A 304 17.72 -20.77 1.09
CA MET A 304 17.68 -20.64 -0.37
C MET A 304 18.54 -21.71 -1.07
N GLN A 305 19.69 -22.09 -0.49
CA GLN A 305 20.53 -23.23 -0.91
C GLN A 305 19.75 -24.54 -0.98
N ILE A 306 19.04 -24.87 0.10
CA ILE A 306 18.22 -26.09 0.20
C ILE A 306 17.08 -26.08 -0.82
N LYS A 307 16.51 -24.90 -1.10
CA LYS A 307 15.38 -24.73 -2.01
C LYS A 307 15.77 -24.85 -3.50
N LEU A 308 16.99 -24.47 -3.85
CA LEU A 308 17.50 -24.50 -5.22
C LEU A 308 18.17 -25.84 -5.61
N GLY A 309 18.39 -26.73 -4.65
CA GLY A 309 18.94 -28.07 -4.89
C GLY A 309 20.35 -28.06 -5.48
N ALA A 310 21.10 -26.99 -5.25
CA ALA A 310 22.46 -26.78 -5.73
C ALA A 310 23.31 -26.09 -4.66
N ASP A 311 24.61 -26.39 -4.66
CA ASP A 311 25.58 -25.78 -3.76
C ASP A 311 25.81 -24.29 -4.13
N TYR A 312 25.61 -23.39 -3.17
CA TYR A 312 25.69 -21.94 -3.38
C TYR A 312 27.08 -21.45 -3.73
N GLN A 313 28.12 -22.10 -3.21
CA GLN A 313 29.49 -21.73 -3.56
C GLN A 313 29.76 -21.99 -5.04
N TYR A 314 29.23 -23.10 -5.57
CA TYR A 314 29.30 -23.41 -7.00
C TYR A 314 28.53 -22.39 -7.85
N LEU A 315 27.33 -21.98 -7.42
CA LEU A 315 26.52 -20.99 -8.14
C LEU A 315 27.16 -19.59 -8.16
N MET A 316 27.86 -19.19 -7.11
CA MET A 316 28.60 -17.92 -7.07
C MET A 316 29.88 -17.98 -7.91
N TYR A 317 30.60 -19.10 -7.89
CA TYR A 317 31.74 -19.33 -8.78
C TYR A 317 31.36 -19.19 -10.26
N LEU A 318 30.24 -19.80 -10.69
CA LEU A 318 29.73 -19.65 -12.05
C LEU A 318 29.50 -18.18 -12.41
N ARG A 319 28.88 -17.41 -11.51
CA ARG A 319 28.53 -16.00 -11.69
C ARG A 319 29.77 -15.12 -11.89
N GLU A 320 30.83 -15.40 -11.16
CA GLU A 320 32.10 -14.67 -11.25
C GLU A 320 32.92 -15.10 -12.47
N ALA A 321 32.88 -16.38 -12.84
CA ALA A 321 33.63 -16.92 -13.96
C ALA A 321 33.03 -16.61 -15.35
N THR A 322 31.81 -16.07 -15.44
CA THR A 322 31.08 -15.90 -16.72
C THR A 322 30.91 -14.42 -17.14
N PRO A 323 31.56 -13.96 -18.24
CA PRO A 323 31.46 -12.60 -18.76
C PRO A 323 30.01 -12.14 -19.01
N GLN A 324 29.72 -10.84 -18.84
CA GLN A 324 28.35 -10.29 -18.93
C GLN A 324 27.63 -10.56 -20.27
N ASN A 325 28.40 -10.74 -21.33
CA ASN A 325 27.97 -10.95 -22.71
C ASN A 325 28.00 -12.42 -23.17
N ALA A 326 28.23 -13.39 -22.27
CA ALA A 326 28.23 -14.81 -22.59
C ALA A 326 26.81 -15.38 -22.74
N ILE A 327 26.64 -16.32 -23.69
CA ILE A 327 25.45 -17.16 -23.81
C ILE A 327 25.77 -18.52 -23.20
N ILE A 328 24.87 -19.03 -22.36
CA ILE A 328 25.03 -20.32 -21.69
C ILE A 328 24.34 -21.38 -22.57
N LEU A 329 25.11 -22.33 -23.09
CA LEU A 329 24.56 -23.45 -23.84
C LEU A 329 24.09 -24.52 -22.85
N TYR A 330 22.82 -24.90 -22.99
CA TYR A 330 22.23 -25.96 -22.18
C TYR A 330 22.51 -27.30 -22.87
N PRO A 331 23.22 -28.22 -22.23
CA PRO A 331 23.31 -29.59 -22.73
C PRO A 331 21.93 -30.25 -22.69
N SER A 332 21.76 -31.31 -23.47
CA SER A 332 20.50 -32.05 -23.56
C SER A 332 19.97 -32.47 -22.19
N ALA A 333 18.64 -32.64 -22.11
CA ALA A 333 17.93 -33.07 -20.90
C ALA A 333 18.56 -34.32 -20.24
N THR A 334 19.15 -35.22 -21.02
CA THR A 334 19.71 -36.49 -20.57
C THR A 334 21.03 -36.35 -19.81
N ALA A 335 21.85 -35.34 -20.10
CA ALA A 335 23.15 -35.13 -19.43
C ALA A 335 23.01 -34.82 -17.92
N PHE A 336 21.86 -34.28 -17.51
CA PHE A 336 21.59 -33.85 -16.14
C PHE A 336 21.10 -34.95 -15.18
N HIS A 337 21.06 -36.21 -15.64
CA HIS A 337 20.57 -37.35 -14.87
C HIS A 337 21.68 -38.29 -14.38
N LYS A 338 22.96 -38.02 -14.68
CA LYS A 338 24.10 -38.82 -14.18
C LYS A 338 24.30 -38.64 -12.66
N LYS A 339 24.48 -39.76 -11.97
CA LYS A 339 24.76 -39.85 -10.52
C LYS A 339 26.10 -39.16 -10.23
N GLY A 340 26.11 -38.11 -9.40
CA GLY A 340 27.30 -37.27 -9.12
C GLY A 340 27.27 -35.86 -9.72
N SER A 341 26.23 -35.50 -10.49
CA SER A 341 26.02 -34.12 -10.94
C SER A 341 25.66 -33.19 -9.76
N PRO A 342 26.16 -31.94 -9.72
CA PRO A 342 25.77 -30.94 -8.71
C PRO A 342 24.28 -30.55 -8.81
N PHE A 343 23.58 -30.99 -9.87
CA PHE A 343 22.16 -30.68 -10.08
C PHE A 343 21.28 -31.93 -9.93
N THR A 344 20.78 -32.15 -8.72
CA THR A 344 20.17 -33.43 -8.30
C THR A 344 18.67 -33.59 -8.61
N HIS A 345 17.96 -32.55 -9.06
CA HIS A 345 16.49 -32.57 -9.22
C HIS A 345 16.01 -32.22 -10.65
N GLY A 346 14.75 -32.52 -10.97
CA GLY A 346 14.18 -32.39 -12.33
C GLY A 346 14.33 -31.02 -13.01
N ILE A 347 14.23 -31.03 -14.34
CA ILE A 347 14.50 -29.91 -15.29
C ILE A 347 13.83 -28.58 -14.91
N SER A 348 12.63 -28.61 -14.30
CA SER A 348 11.88 -27.41 -13.92
C SER A 348 12.54 -26.59 -12.80
N ASN A 349 13.19 -27.22 -11.83
CA ASN A 349 13.92 -26.52 -10.76
C ASN A 349 15.24 -25.91 -11.28
N LYS A 350 15.81 -26.51 -12.32
CA LYS A 350 17.10 -26.15 -12.93
C LYS A 350 17.02 -24.88 -13.81
N ILE A 351 15.92 -24.71 -14.55
CA ILE A 351 15.61 -23.47 -15.31
C ILE A 351 15.34 -22.29 -14.36
N CYS A 352 14.79 -22.57 -13.18
CA CYS A 352 14.50 -21.56 -12.17
C CYS A 352 15.78 -21.05 -11.50
N ALA A 353 16.72 -21.93 -11.16
CA ALA A 353 18.02 -21.55 -10.60
C ALA A 353 18.86 -20.70 -11.58
N THR A 354 18.86 -21.06 -12.87
CA THR A 354 19.58 -20.32 -13.91
C THR A 354 18.94 -18.95 -14.21
N ARG A 355 17.60 -18.84 -14.21
CA ARG A 355 16.90 -17.54 -14.28
C ARG A 355 17.10 -16.66 -13.05
N PHE A 356 17.27 -17.25 -11.88
CA PHE A 356 17.43 -16.51 -10.62
C PHE A 356 18.86 -15.99 -10.42
N LEU A 357 19.86 -16.73 -10.91
CA LEU A 357 21.28 -16.34 -10.82
C LEU A 357 21.73 -15.43 -11.97
N TYR A 358 21.05 -15.50 -13.11
CA TYR A 358 21.35 -14.68 -14.28
C TYR A 358 20.06 -14.11 -14.86
N PRO A 359 19.87 -12.78 -14.91
CA PRO A 359 18.85 -12.17 -15.75
C PRO A 359 19.16 -12.28 -17.25
N ARG A 360 20.08 -13.18 -17.65
CA ARG A 360 20.63 -13.31 -19.00
C ARG A 360 19.83 -14.34 -19.80
N LYS A 361 19.74 -14.15 -21.12
CA LYS A 361 18.85 -14.92 -22.00
C LYS A 361 19.41 -16.32 -22.32
N LEU A 362 18.61 -17.34 -22.03
CA LEU A 362 18.85 -18.74 -22.43
C LEU A 362 18.45 -18.92 -23.90
N VAL A 363 19.31 -19.60 -24.67
CA VAL A 363 19.04 -19.99 -26.07
C VAL A 363 19.33 -21.48 -26.15
N LEU A 364 18.39 -22.26 -26.69
CA LEU A 364 18.63 -23.69 -26.93
C LEU A 364 19.61 -23.86 -28.09
N GLU A 365 20.38 -24.95 -28.10
CA GLU A 365 21.35 -25.23 -29.16
C GLU A 365 20.71 -25.21 -30.56
N SER A 366 19.50 -25.75 -30.67
CA SER A 366 18.69 -25.75 -31.89
C SER A 366 18.23 -24.37 -32.37
N GLU A 367 18.33 -23.34 -31.53
CA GLU A 367 17.81 -21.98 -31.79
C GLU A 367 18.92 -20.95 -32.04
N ILE A 368 20.19 -21.37 -31.99
CA ILE A 368 21.36 -20.49 -32.12
C ILE A 368 21.37 -19.76 -33.47
N SER A 369 21.14 -20.49 -34.56
CA SER A 369 21.22 -20.00 -35.94
C SER A 369 20.00 -19.15 -36.36
N ALA A 370 18.82 -19.41 -35.77
CA ALA A 370 17.59 -18.66 -36.05
C ALA A 370 17.42 -17.40 -35.16
N SER A 371 18.22 -17.28 -34.10
CA SER A 371 18.17 -16.17 -33.17
C SER A 371 18.70 -14.88 -33.80
N LYS A 372 17.93 -13.78 -33.67
CA LYS A 372 18.34 -12.41 -34.05
C LYS A 372 19.64 -11.90 -33.38
N TYR A 373 20.22 -12.70 -32.48
CA TYR A 373 21.42 -12.39 -31.71
C TYR A 373 22.64 -13.24 -32.12
N ALA A 374 22.52 -14.11 -33.14
CA ALA A 374 23.62 -14.98 -33.61
C ALA A 374 24.94 -14.22 -33.84
N ARG A 375 24.87 -12.96 -34.30
CA ARG A 375 26.04 -12.09 -34.56
C ARG A 375 26.62 -11.37 -33.34
N LYS A 376 26.04 -11.55 -32.13
CA LYS A 376 26.46 -10.89 -30.88
C LYS A 376 26.95 -11.88 -29.81
N ILE A 377 27.03 -13.16 -30.16
CA ILE A 377 27.49 -14.22 -29.28
C ILE A 377 29.00 -14.15 -29.20
N THR A 378 29.55 -13.86 -28.02
CA THR A 378 31.00 -13.69 -27.83
C THR A 378 31.59 -14.80 -26.98
N HIS A 379 30.79 -15.48 -26.14
CA HIS A 379 31.28 -16.55 -25.28
C HIS A 379 30.22 -17.63 -25.07
N VAL A 380 30.67 -18.88 -24.96
CA VAL A 380 29.84 -20.08 -24.70
C VAL A 380 30.31 -20.71 -23.38
N ALA A 381 29.39 -20.88 -22.43
CA ALA A 381 29.64 -21.61 -21.19
C ALA A 381 28.93 -22.98 -21.24
N ILE A 382 29.70 -24.07 -21.14
CA ILE A 382 29.17 -25.44 -21.12
C ILE A 382 29.10 -25.91 -19.66
N VAL A 383 27.89 -26.18 -19.19
CA VAL A 383 27.65 -26.62 -17.80
C VAL A 383 27.17 -28.07 -17.81
N ASN A 384 28.06 -29.04 -18.08
CA ASN A 384 27.85 -30.45 -17.69
C ASN A 384 29.00 -31.45 -17.92
N GLY A 385 30.24 -31.04 -18.17
CA GLY A 385 31.37 -31.98 -18.10
C GLY A 385 31.38 -33.12 -19.13
N GLU A 386 30.73 -32.97 -20.28
CA GLU A 386 31.13 -33.71 -21.49
C GLU A 386 31.59 -32.69 -22.54
N ILE A 387 32.80 -32.94 -23.04
CA ILE A 387 33.47 -32.11 -24.02
C ILE A 387 32.99 -32.55 -25.42
N PRO A 388 32.61 -31.64 -26.32
CA PRO A 388 32.30 -32.00 -27.71
C PRO A 388 33.47 -32.77 -28.34
N ASN A 389 33.16 -33.78 -29.15
CA ASN A 389 34.18 -34.56 -29.87
C ASN A 389 35.13 -33.62 -30.63
N GLY A 390 36.43 -33.69 -30.32
CA GLY A 390 37.48 -32.86 -30.94
C GLY A 390 38.18 -31.84 -30.04
N ILE A 391 37.78 -31.71 -28.77
CA ILE A 391 38.43 -30.80 -27.80
C ILE A 391 39.09 -31.64 -26.68
N THR A 392 40.37 -31.44 -26.42
CA THR A 392 41.14 -32.10 -25.35
C THR A 392 41.47 -31.11 -24.23
N LEU A 393 41.18 -31.46 -22.97
CA LEU A 393 41.54 -30.68 -21.78
C LEU A 393 42.79 -31.25 -21.09
N PRO A 394 43.57 -30.42 -20.36
CA PRO A 394 44.65 -30.90 -19.51
C PRO A 394 44.07 -31.80 -18.41
N THR A 395 44.58 -33.03 -18.31
CA THR A 395 44.10 -34.03 -17.36
C THR A 395 44.45 -33.68 -15.92
N ASP A 396 43.52 -33.98 -15.01
CA ASP A 396 43.60 -33.92 -13.53
C ASP A 396 43.14 -32.61 -12.85
N SER A 397 41.83 -32.31 -12.89
CA SER A 397 41.08 -31.69 -11.76
C SER A 397 39.58 -31.51 -12.08
N ILE A 398 38.77 -31.47 -11.01
CA ILE A 398 37.32 -31.17 -10.85
C ILE A 398 36.61 -30.66 -12.12
N PRO A 399 35.41 -31.17 -12.49
CA PRO A 399 34.78 -30.90 -13.79
C PRO A 399 34.67 -29.39 -14.07
N PRO A 400 35.30 -28.89 -15.15
CA PRO A 400 35.47 -27.45 -15.30
C PRO A 400 34.21 -26.81 -15.88
N HIS A 401 33.79 -25.72 -15.25
CA HIS A 401 33.06 -24.67 -15.94
C HIS A 401 34.02 -24.02 -16.95
N VAL A 402 33.88 -24.33 -18.23
CA VAL A 402 34.74 -23.78 -19.29
C VAL A 402 33.97 -22.71 -20.06
N VAL A 403 34.55 -21.52 -20.15
CA VAL A 403 34.04 -20.39 -20.93
C VAL A 403 34.92 -20.27 -22.18
N PHE A 404 34.35 -20.52 -23.35
CA PHE A 404 35.04 -20.33 -24.63
C PHE A 404 34.75 -18.93 -25.18
N THR A 405 35.76 -18.26 -25.73
CA THR A 405 35.59 -17.07 -26.59
C THR A 405 35.21 -17.53 -27.99
N VAL A 406 34.07 -17.06 -28.51
CA VAL A 406 33.69 -17.27 -29.91
C VAL A 406 34.43 -16.22 -30.73
N SER A 407 35.53 -16.60 -31.38
CA SER A 407 36.16 -15.74 -32.38
C SER A 407 35.22 -15.63 -33.58
N SER A 408 35.00 -14.40 -34.04
CA SER A 408 34.37 -14.16 -35.32
C SER A 408 35.27 -14.72 -36.41
N HIS A 409 35.04 -15.98 -36.82
CA HIS A 409 35.15 -16.49 -38.19
C HIS A 409 35.20 -18.03 -38.21
N SER A 410 34.39 -18.57 -39.12
CA SER A 410 34.40 -19.91 -39.74
C SER A 410 33.43 -20.96 -39.16
N ASN A 411 32.38 -21.16 -39.98
CA ASN A 411 31.39 -22.25 -40.13
C ASN A 411 30.92 -23.05 -38.92
#